data_AF-A0A5C9EQV1-F1
#
_entry.id   AF-A0A5C9EQV1-F1
#
_cell.length_a   1.000
_cell.length_b   1.000
_cell.length_c   1.000
_cell.angle_alpha   90.00
_cell.angle_beta   90.00
_cell.angle_gamma   90.00
#
_symmetry.space_group_name_H-M   'P 1'
#
loop_
_entity.id
_entity.type
_entity.pdbx_description
1 polymer ?
#
loop_
_entity_poly.entity_id
_entity_poly.type
_entity_poly.pdbx_seq_one_letter_code
_entity_poly.pdbx_strand_id
1 'polypeptide(L)'
;MNEEMLYGNEDEELKLDLGTFLFGLVGAIVSWVNMLFIYQIQIKSSNELLKVFMYLSIIFTTVIPCVGIGLKNRLWGYGYILGFALAGLPFIFIVDLFIGAYTFATTLFLFIILWLIFWKTWRSLSSIKMVSE
;
A
#
# COMPACT_ATOMS: atom_id res chain seq x y z
N MET A 1 19.41 -36.33 -16.06
CA MET A 1 18.49 -35.70 -15.10
C MET A 1 18.82 -34.22 -15.15
N ASN A 2 17.99 -33.44 -15.83
CA ASN A 2 18.34 -32.10 -16.30
C ASN A 2 18.35 -31.10 -15.13
N GLU A 3 19.46 -30.37 -15.00
CA GLU A 3 19.66 -29.30 -14.01
C GLU A 3 18.73 -28.09 -14.23
N GLU A 4 17.95 -28.09 -15.32
CA GLU A 4 17.01 -27.02 -15.68
C GLU A 4 15.70 -27.01 -14.85
N MET A 5 15.38 -28.05 -14.09
CA MET A 5 14.20 -28.03 -13.21
C MET A 5 14.45 -27.39 -11.84
N LEU A 6 15.70 -27.01 -11.53
CA LEU A 6 16.06 -26.40 -10.25
C LEU A 6 15.99 -24.86 -10.26
N TYR A 7 15.79 -24.24 -11.42
CA TYR A 7 15.69 -22.79 -11.57
C TYR A 7 14.24 -22.39 -11.82
N GLY A 8 13.63 -21.89 -10.75
CA GLY A 8 12.64 -20.82 -10.76
C GLY A 8 11.52 -20.91 -11.79
N ASN A 9 10.37 -21.40 -11.37
CA ASN A 9 9.10 -20.90 -11.90
C ASN A 9 8.78 -19.51 -11.29
N GLU A 10 9.80 -18.64 -11.20
CA GLU A 10 9.73 -17.29 -10.61
C GLU A 10 9.11 -16.28 -11.60
N ASP A 11 8.98 -16.64 -12.87
CA ASP A 11 8.66 -15.69 -13.95
C ASP A 11 7.15 -15.49 -14.24
N GLU A 12 6.25 -16.29 -13.67
CA GLU A 12 4.80 -16.02 -13.78
C GLU A 12 4.24 -15.11 -12.67
N GLU A 13 5.06 -14.78 -11.66
CA GLU A 13 4.61 -14.21 -10.39
C GLU A 13 4.33 -12.69 -10.40
N LEU A 14 4.62 -11.98 -11.50
CA LEU A 14 4.47 -10.52 -11.63
C LEU A 14 3.73 -10.10 -12.90
N LYS A 15 2.68 -10.84 -13.29
CA LYS A 15 1.74 -10.36 -14.31
C LYS A 15 0.88 -9.26 -13.69
N LEU A 16 1.30 -8.00 -13.86
CA LEU A 16 0.47 -6.83 -13.56
C LEU A 16 -0.84 -6.98 -14.34
N ASP A 17 -1.89 -7.33 -13.61
CA ASP A 17 -3.21 -7.54 -14.18
C ASP A 17 -4.03 -6.24 -14.12
N LEU A 18 -5.15 -6.23 -14.84
CA LEU A 18 -6.08 -5.10 -14.83
C LEU A 18 -6.56 -4.78 -13.40
N GLY A 19 -6.65 -5.79 -12.52
CA GLY A 19 -7.01 -5.61 -11.12
C GLY A 19 -6.00 -4.74 -10.37
N THR A 20 -4.70 -4.94 -10.58
CA THR A 20 -3.63 -4.14 -9.95
C THR A 20 -3.77 -2.66 -10.31
N PHE A 21 -4.06 -2.36 -11.57
CA PHE A 21 -4.31 -0.98 -12.02
C PHE A 21 -5.60 -0.41 -11.40
N LEU A 22 -6.69 -1.16 -11.40
CA LEU A 22 -7.97 -0.74 -10.81
C LEU A 22 -7.83 -0.44 -9.32
N PHE A 23 -7.15 -1.31 -8.57
CA PHE A 23 -6.90 -1.08 -7.15
C PHE A 23 -5.93 0.09 -6.91
N GLY A 24 -4.99 0.35 -7.82
CA GLY A 24 -4.20 1.58 -7.81
C GLY A 24 -5.05 2.84 -7.95
N LEU A 25 -6.01 2.87 -8.89
CA LEU A 25 -6.95 3.99 -9.00
C LEU A 25 -7.81 4.15 -7.75
N VAL A 26 -8.33 3.04 -7.20
CA VAL A 26 -9.10 3.07 -5.95
C VAL A 26 -8.25 3.60 -4.80
N GLY A 27 -7.00 3.16 -4.67
CA GLY A 27 -6.06 3.64 -3.66
C GLY A 27 -5.81 5.14 -3.78
N ALA A 28 -5.61 5.63 -5.01
CA ALA A 28 -5.41 7.05 -5.27
C ALA A 28 -6.63 7.89 -4.88
N ILE A 29 -7.84 7.46 -5.25
CA ILE A 29 -9.09 8.16 -4.91
C ILE A 29 -9.31 8.17 -3.39
N VAL A 30 -9.13 7.02 -2.72
CA VAL A 30 -9.31 6.93 -1.25
C VAL A 30 -8.29 7.82 -0.53
N SER A 31 -7.03 7.82 -0.96
CA SER A 31 -5.98 8.70 -0.43
C SER A 31 -6.35 10.17 -0.60
N TRP A 32 -6.79 10.56 -1.80
CA TRP A 32 -7.19 11.93 -2.08
C TRP A 32 -8.35 12.40 -1.20
N VAL A 33 -9.40 11.58 -1.07
CA VAL A 33 -10.54 11.89 -0.20
C VAL A 33 -10.12 11.99 1.27
N ASN A 34 -9.25 11.09 1.75
CA ASN A 34 -8.76 11.15 3.13
C ASN A 34 -7.92 12.42 3.37
N MET A 35 -7.00 12.77 2.47
CA MET A 35 -6.22 14.01 2.60
C MET A 35 -7.09 15.26 2.58
N LEU A 36 -8.13 15.30 1.73
CA LEU A 36 -9.12 16.39 1.75
C LEU A 36 -9.86 16.45 3.09
N PHE A 37 -10.23 15.30 3.66
CA PHE A 37 -10.89 15.25 4.97
C PHE A 37 -9.98 15.77 6.09
N ILE A 38 -8.70 15.40 6.08
CA ILE A 38 -7.69 15.92 7.02
C ILE A 38 -7.55 17.43 6.87
N TYR A 39 -7.41 17.92 5.64
CA TYR A 39 -7.28 19.35 5.34
C TYR A 39 -8.48 20.16 5.86
N GLN A 40 -9.71 19.67 5.63
CA GLN A 40 -10.92 20.32 6.11
C GLN A 40 -10.97 20.39 7.65
N ILE A 41 -10.57 19.32 8.34
CA ILE A 41 -10.50 19.33 9.80
C ILE A 41 -9.41 20.27 10.31
N GLN A 42 -8.26 20.31 9.63
CA GLN A 42 -7.14 21.16 10.01
C GLN A 42 -7.51 22.65 9.97
N ILE A 43 -8.32 23.07 8.98
CA ILE A 43 -8.79 24.44 8.85
C ILE A 43 -9.93 24.76 9.83
N LYS A 44 -10.85 23.81 10.04
CA LYS A 44 -12.10 24.07 10.79
C LYS A 44 -11.98 23.86 12.30
N SER A 45 -11.07 22.99 12.75
CA SER A 45 -10.96 22.61 14.15
C SER A 45 -10.05 23.55 14.93
N SER A 46 -10.50 24.01 16.10
CA SER A 46 -9.65 24.69 17.10
C SER A 46 -8.93 23.72 18.05
N ASN A 47 -9.26 22.42 17.98
CA ASN A 47 -8.67 21.40 18.83
C ASN A 47 -7.42 20.83 18.15
N GLU A 48 -6.24 21.19 18.66
CA GLU A 48 -4.94 20.75 18.13
C GLU A 48 -4.75 19.24 18.23
N LEU A 49 -5.27 18.61 19.28
CA LEU A 49 -5.18 17.17 19.47
C LEU A 49 -5.92 16.45 18.33
N LEU A 50 -7.15 16.90 18.00
CA LEU A 50 -7.91 16.34 16.89
C LEU A 50 -7.15 16.43 15.55
N LYS A 51 -6.46 17.54 15.29
CA LYS A 51 -5.66 17.71 14.05
C LYS A 51 -4.56 16.65 13.95
N VAL A 52 -3.87 16.36 15.05
CA VAL A 52 -2.82 15.31 15.07
C VAL A 52 -3.43 13.93 14.88
N PHE A 53 -4.55 13.63 15.58
CA PHE A 53 -5.22 12.33 15.45
C PHE A 53 -5.71 12.05 14.04
N MET A 54 -6.03 13.08 13.25
CA MET A 54 -6.44 12.90 11.86
C MET A 54 -5.36 12.27 10.99
N TYR A 55 -4.07 12.46 11.29
CA TYR A 55 -3.01 11.78 10.54
C TYR A 55 -2.97 10.27 10.77
N LEU A 56 -3.54 9.75 11.86
CA LEU A 56 -3.71 8.31 12.07
C LEU A 56 -4.71 7.71 11.07
N SER A 57 -5.64 8.49 10.54
CA SER A 57 -6.59 8.00 9.53
C SER A 57 -5.84 7.47 8.31
N ILE A 58 -4.72 8.10 7.92
CA ILE A 58 -3.87 7.66 6.80
C ILE A 58 -3.44 6.21 7.01
N ILE A 59 -2.94 5.88 8.19
CA ILE A 59 -2.48 4.53 8.52
C ILE A 59 -3.64 3.54 8.42
N PHE A 60 -4.80 3.84 9.02
CA PHE A 60 -5.95 2.94 8.99
C PHE A 60 -6.53 2.76 7.58
N THR A 61 -6.69 3.85 6.82
CA THR A 61 -7.19 3.81 5.46
C THR A 61 -6.22 3.15 4.49
N THR A 62 -4.92 3.15 4.79
CA THR A 62 -3.94 2.44 3.98
C THR A 62 -3.90 0.96 4.34
N VAL A 63 -3.70 0.63 5.61
CA VAL A 63 -3.39 -0.74 6.05
C VAL A 63 -4.59 -1.67 5.94
N ILE A 64 -5.77 -1.27 6.44
CA ILE A 64 -6.93 -2.17 6.51
C ILE A 64 -7.37 -2.60 5.10
N PRO A 65 -7.58 -1.68 4.13
CA PRO A 65 -7.94 -2.08 2.77
C PRO A 65 -6.79 -2.80 2.06
N CYS A 66 -5.54 -2.36 2.22
CA CYS A 66 -4.38 -3.01 1.60
C CYS A 66 -4.27 -4.47 2.01
N VAL A 67 -4.39 -4.77 3.31
CA VAL A 67 -4.33 -6.14 3.83
C VAL A 67 -5.55 -6.93 3.33
N GLY A 68 -6.76 -6.37 3.44
CA GLY A 68 -7.98 -7.05 2.97
C GLY A 68 -7.94 -7.42 1.48
N ILE A 69 -7.47 -6.51 0.63
CA ILE A 69 -7.28 -6.74 -0.81
C ILE A 69 -6.12 -7.72 -1.05
N GLY A 70 -5.01 -7.53 -0.34
CA GLY A 70 -3.80 -8.33 -0.44
C GLY A 70 -3.99 -9.81 -0.10
N LEU A 71 -4.88 -10.11 0.85
CA LEU A 71 -5.28 -11.48 1.18
C LEU A 71 -5.95 -12.21 0.00
N LYS A 72 -6.64 -11.47 -0.88
CA LYS A 72 -7.24 -12.01 -2.11
C LYS A 72 -6.22 -12.08 -3.25
N ASN A 73 -5.47 -11.00 -3.45
CA ASN A 73 -4.38 -10.95 -4.42
C ASN A 73 -3.33 -9.92 -3.97
N ARG A 74 -2.10 -10.39 -3.75
CA ARG A 74 -0.99 -9.56 -3.28
C ARG A 74 -0.70 -8.37 -4.19
N LEU A 75 -0.75 -8.57 -5.51
CA LEU A 75 -0.46 -7.52 -6.50
C LEU A 75 -1.53 -6.43 -6.45
N TRP A 76 -2.78 -6.78 -6.17
CA TRP A 76 -3.86 -5.81 -5.97
C TRP A 76 -3.65 -4.97 -4.72
N GLY A 77 -3.17 -5.59 -3.63
CA GLY A 77 -2.77 -4.87 -2.42
C GLY A 77 -1.61 -3.91 -2.68
N TYR A 78 -0.61 -4.34 -3.44
CA TYR A 78 0.50 -3.47 -3.88
C TYR A 78 0.03 -2.34 -4.80
N GLY A 79 -0.89 -2.62 -5.72
CA GLY A 79 -1.53 -1.61 -6.56
C GLY A 79 -2.21 -0.55 -5.68
N TYR A 80 -3.03 -0.99 -4.73
CA TYR A 80 -3.72 -0.10 -3.80
C TYR A 80 -2.78 0.83 -3.04
N ILE A 81 -1.76 0.29 -2.36
CA ILE A 81 -0.87 1.08 -1.52
C ILE A 81 0.04 2.00 -2.35
N LEU A 82 0.45 1.60 -3.55
CA LEU A 82 1.19 2.46 -4.47
C LEU A 82 0.32 3.60 -4.99
N GLY A 83 -0.92 3.31 -5.40
CA GLY A 83 -1.88 4.34 -5.80
C GLY A 83 -2.16 5.32 -4.67
N PHE A 84 -2.29 4.81 -3.44
CA PHE A 84 -2.49 5.62 -2.25
C PHE A 84 -1.30 6.57 -2.00
N ALA A 85 -0.06 6.07 -2.11
CA ALA A 85 1.15 6.88 -1.95
C ALA A 85 1.24 7.94 -3.05
N LEU A 86 1.06 7.53 -4.31
CA LEU A 86 1.22 8.40 -5.48
C LEU A 86 0.23 9.56 -5.51
N ALA A 87 -0.97 9.41 -4.93
CA ALA A 87 -1.91 10.52 -4.77
C ALA A 87 -1.38 11.65 -3.87
N GLY A 88 -0.44 11.37 -2.96
CA GLY A 88 0.22 12.39 -2.15
C GLY A 88 1.06 13.37 -2.98
N LEU A 89 1.67 12.91 -4.07
CA LEU A 89 2.52 13.74 -4.94
C LEU A 89 1.78 14.93 -5.56
N PRO A 90 0.64 14.77 -6.26
CA PRO A 90 -0.12 15.93 -6.75
C PRO A 90 -0.66 16.78 -5.59
N PHE A 91 -1.02 16.19 -4.45
CA PHE A 91 -1.55 16.93 -3.31
C PHE A 91 -0.52 17.92 -2.72
N ILE A 92 0.78 17.56 -2.74
CA ILE A 92 1.90 18.43 -2.35
C ILE A 92 1.88 19.76 -3.09
N PHE A 93 1.61 19.73 -4.39
CA PHE A 93 1.69 20.92 -5.25
C PHE A 93 0.37 21.69 -5.35
N ILE A 94 -0.77 21.01 -5.13
CA ILE A 94 -2.10 21.56 -5.42
C ILE A 94 -2.81 22.05 -4.16
N VAL A 95 -2.64 21.37 -3.02
CA VAL A 95 -3.48 21.60 -1.83
C VAL A 95 -2.66 21.91 -0.58
N ASP A 96 -1.81 20.98 -0.15
CA ASP A 96 -1.00 21.15 1.07
C ASP A 96 0.26 20.29 1.04
N LEU A 97 1.42 20.94 1.19
CA LEU A 97 2.74 20.31 1.20
C LEU A 97 2.88 19.26 2.30
N PHE A 98 2.45 19.59 3.53
CA PHE A 98 2.68 18.74 4.69
C PHE A 98 1.80 17.50 4.65
N ILE A 99 0.51 17.67 4.36
CA ILE A 99 -0.43 16.54 4.25
C ILE A 99 -0.01 15.60 3.12
N GLY A 100 0.33 16.16 1.94
CA GLY A 100 0.76 15.37 0.79
C GLY A 100 2.07 14.61 1.04
N ALA A 101 3.09 15.30 1.57
CA ALA A 101 4.39 14.71 1.86
C ALA A 101 4.31 13.65 2.98
N TYR A 102 3.56 13.92 4.05
CA TYR A 102 3.33 12.95 5.12
C TYR A 102 2.60 11.71 4.60
N THR A 103 1.59 11.89 3.75
CA THR A 103 0.84 10.78 3.14
C THR A 103 1.74 9.92 2.27
N PHE A 104 2.54 10.53 1.40
CA PHE A 104 3.50 9.82 0.55
C PHE A 104 4.53 9.05 1.39
N ALA A 105 5.19 9.73 2.34
CA ALA A 105 6.25 9.13 3.15
C ALA A 105 5.74 7.99 4.04
N THR A 106 4.63 8.21 4.75
CA THR A 106 4.02 7.20 5.62
C THR A 106 3.56 5.98 4.83
N THR A 107 2.93 6.20 3.67
CA THR A 107 2.43 5.10 2.84
C THR A 107 3.57 4.29 2.22
N LEU A 108 4.64 4.96 1.77
CA LEU A 108 5.83 4.28 1.26
C LEU A 108 6.54 3.46 2.35
N PHE A 109 6.62 4.01 3.57
CA PHE A 109 7.16 3.30 4.73
C PHE A 109 6.33 2.06 5.06
N LEU A 110 5.00 2.17 5.08
CA LEU A 110 4.08 1.04 5.28
C LEU A 110 4.22 -0.01 4.17
N PHE A 111 4.37 0.42 2.91
CA PHE A 111 4.60 -0.49 1.80
C PHE A 111 5.87 -1.31 2.00
N ILE A 112 6.98 -0.67 2.38
CA ILE A 112 8.25 -1.36 2.63
C ILE A 112 8.11 -2.36 3.77
N ILE A 113 7.46 -1.99 4.88
CA ILE A 113 7.27 -2.90 6.02
C ILE A 113 6.41 -4.10 5.61
N LEU A 114 5.25 -3.86 4.98
CA LEU A 114 4.36 -4.93 4.56
C LEU A 114 5.06 -5.83 3.54
N TRP A 115 5.78 -5.23 2.59
CA TRP A 115 6.60 -5.98 1.63
C TRP A 115 7.59 -6.89 2.33
N LEU A 116 8.37 -6.40 3.31
CA LEU A 116 9.33 -7.21 4.05
C LEU A 116 8.67 -8.36 4.85
N ILE A 117 7.53 -8.10 5.49
CA ILE A 117 6.77 -9.12 6.25
C ILE A 117 6.25 -10.21 5.30
N PHE A 118 5.64 -9.83 4.19
CA PHE A 118 5.10 -10.78 3.21
C PHE A 118 6.21 -11.51 2.46
N TRP A 119 7.32 -10.85 2.15
CA TRP A 119 8.50 -11.47 1.54
C TRP A 119 9.08 -12.57 2.43
N LYS A 120 9.22 -12.29 3.73
CA LYS A 120 9.73 -13.28 4.69
C LYS A 120 8.76 -14.44 4.90
N THR A 121 7.47 -14.15 4.99
CA THR A 121 6.41 -15.18 5.11
C THR A 121 6.35 -16.07 3.88
N TRP A 122 6.53 -15.52 2.67
CA TRP A 122 6.45 -16.27 1.42
C TRP A 122 7.61 -17.26 1.23
N ARG A 123 8.85 -16.85 1.54
CA ARG A 123 10.01 -17.77 1.55
C ARG A 123 9.84 -18.92 2.54
N SER A 124 9.13 -18.70 3.65
CA SER A 124 8.87 -19.75 4.63
C SER A 124 7.79 -20.75 4.20
N LEU A 125 6.86 -20.36 3.32
CA LEU A 125 5.83 -21.27 2.82
C LEU A 125 6.32 -22.08 1.61
N SER A 126 7.15 -21.49 0.75
CA SER A 126 7.74 -22.23 -0.37
C SER A 126 8.70 -23.33 0.09
N SER A 127 9.41 -23.13 1.21
CA SER A 127 10.31 -24.14 1.77
C SER A 127 9.58 -25.37 2.31
N ILE A 128 8.36 -25.21 2.83
CA ILE A 128 7.57 -26.33 3.38
C ILE A 128 7.07 -27.27 2.27
N LYS A 129 6.78 -26.73 1.07
CA LYS A 129 6.37 -27.54 -0.09
C LYS A 129 7.48 -28.46 -0.61
N MET A 130 8.75 -28.15 -0.35
CA MET A 130 9.88 -28.95 -0.83
C MET A 130 10.22 -30.15 0.06
N VAL A 131 9.60 -30.27 1.25
CA VAL A 131 9.88 -31.36 2.22
C VAL A 131 8.79 -32.43 2.21
N SER A 132 7.69 -32.21 1.49
CA SER A 132 6.63 -33.22 1.29
C SER A 132 6.83 -33.99 0.00
N GLU A 133 7.92 -34.74 -0.11
CA GLU A 133 8.07 -35.91 -1.00
C GLU A 133 8.83 -37.02 -0.26
#